data_AF-A0A814W107-F1
#
_entry.id   AF-A0A814W107-F1
#
_cell.length_a   1.000
_cell.length_b   1.000
_cell.length_c   1.000
_cell.angle_alpha   90.00
_cell.angle_beta   90.00
_cell.angle_gamma   90.00
#
_symmetry.space_group_name_H-M   'P 1'
#
loop_
_entity.id
_entity.type
_entity.pdbx_description
1 polymer ?
#
loop_
_entity_poly.entity_id
_entity_poly.type
_entity_poly.pdbx_seq_one_letter_code
_entity_poly.pdbx_strand_id
1 'polypeptide(L)'
;MPYLSEELYQRLPKPNNGQNSSPSLCITPYPQSSEFNQYHNKTIEKDVATITDAIDKINSHYSTPGVPRHEPVTLYIKSSSSISTLFKEYFELIKSLTNIDNIQILNDEPTVDQKEYIHIATTSDYRLFFKLTDDLE
;
A
#
# COMPACT_ATOMS: atom_id res chain seq x y z
N MET A 1 22.64 0.28 -16.69
CA MET A 1 23.63 -0.74 -16.26
C MET A 1 23.61 -1.90 -17.25
N PRO A 2 24.37 -1.84 -18.36
CA PRO A 2 24.17 -2.75 -19.50
C PRO A 2 24.42 -4.22 -19.14
N TYR A 3 25.52 -4.52 -18.46
CA TYR A 3 25.87 -5.90 -18.09
C TYR A 3 24.91 -6.52 -17.08
N LEU A 4 24.51 -5.77 -16.05
CA LEU A 4 23.58 -6.28 -15.02
C LEU A 4 22.17 -6.49 -15.60
N SER A 5 21.68 -5.56 -16.42
CA SER A 5 20.36 -5.71 -17.04
C SER A 5 20.32 -6.86 -18.04
N GLU A 6 21.43 -7.14 -18.73
CA GLU A 6 21.55 -8.28 -19.65
C GLU A 6 21.51 -9.62 -18.89
N GLU A 7 22.29 -9.76 -17.82
CA GLU A 7 22.26 -10.97 -16.97
C GLU A 7 20.87 -11.22 -16.38
N LEU A 8 20.19 -10.17 -15.90
CA LEU A 8 18.82 -10.30 -15.38
C LEU A 8 17.83 -10.67 -16.50
N TYR A 9 17.92 -10.01 -17.66
CA TYR A 9 17.06 -10.30 -18.81
C TYR A 9 17.16 -11.75 -19.25
N GLN A 10 18.37 -12.33 -19.26
CA GLN A 10 18.57 -13.74 -19.61
C GLN A 10 18.00 -14.72 -18.57
N ARG A 11 17.90 -14.31 -17.31
CA ARG A 11 17.36 -15.14 -16.20
C ARG A 11 15.85 -15.03 -16.04
N LEU A 12 15.22 -13.99 -16.57
CA LEU A 12 13.77 -13.81 -16.49
C LEU A 12 13.06 -14.89 -17.32
N PRO A 13 11.93 -15.44 -16.81
CA PRO A 13 11.11 -16.35 -17.60
C PRO A 13 10.58 -15.60 -18.81
N LYS A 14 10.86 -16.14 -20.00
CA LYS A 14 10.45 -15.50 -21.25
C LYS A 14 8.95 -15.72 -21.47
N PRO A 15 8.20 -14.70 -21.90
CA PRO A 15 6.77 -14.84 -22.12
C PRO A 15 6.49 -15.89 -23.21
N ASN A 16 5.51 -16.76 -22.96
CA ASN A 16 5.09 -17.82 -23.90
C ASN A 16 4.42 -17.27 -25.18
N ASN A 17 4.10 -15.99 -25.18
CA ASN A 17 3.51 -15.31 -26.32
C ASN A 17 4.68 -14.94 -27.22
N GLY A 18 4.89 -15.67 -28.32
CA GLY A 18 6.08 -15.67 -29.20
C GLY A 18 6.52 -14.35 -29.84
N GLN A 19 6.21 -13.20 -29.24
CA GLN A 19 6.87 -11.93 -29.47
C GLN A 19 8.28 -11.97 -28.89
N ASN A 20 9.26 -12.21 -29.77
CA ASN A 20 10.63 -11.74 -29.63
C ASN A 20 11.31 -12.07 -28.28
N SER A 21 11.48 -13.36 -28.01
CA SER A 21 12.56 -13.80 -27.11
C SER A 21 13.90 -13.57 -27.81
N SER A 22 14.33 -12.32 -27.91
CA SER A 22 15.70 -12.02 -28.33
C SER A 22 16.67 -12.69 -27.35
N PRO A 23 17.82 -13.19 -27.83
CA PRO A 23 18.83 -13.79 -26.97
C PRO A 23 19.53 -12.75 -26.07
N SER A 24 19.51 -11.47 -26.44
CA SER A 24 20.09 -10.38 -25.67
C SER A 24 19.19 -9.16 -25.60
N LEU A 25 19.23 -8.45 -24.47
CA LEU A 25 18.49 -7.22 -24.22
C LEU A 25 18.93 -6.09 -25.18
N CYS A 26 20.21 -6.04 -25.53
CA CYS A 26 20.80 -4.99 -26.38
C CYS A 26 20.23 -4.94 -27.80
N ILE A 27 19.62 -6.03 -28.27
CA ILE A 27 19.02 -6.13 -29.60
C ILE A 27 17.49 -6.24 -29.54
N THR A 28 16.91 -6.25 -28.34
CA THR A 28 15.46 -6.29 -28.15
C THR A 28 14.86 -4.95 -28.57
N PRO A 29 13.74 -4.93 -29.30
CA PRO A 29 13.06 -3.68 -29.64
C PRO A 29 12.66 -2.94 -28.37
N TYR A 30 12.81 -1.61 -28.40
CA TYR A 30 12.44 -0.78 -27.26
C TYR A 30 10.92 -0.81 -27.05
N PRO A 31 10.43 -1.08 -25.83
CA PRO A 31 9.00 -1.20 -25.56
C PRO A 31 8.29 0.12 -25.83
N GLN A 32 7.22 0.07 -26.62
CA GLN A 32 6.41 1.25 -26.91
C GLN A 32 5.20 1.30 -26.00
N SER A 33 4.83 2.48 -25.48
CA SER A 33 3.65 2.62 -24.62
C SER A 33 2.37 2.06 -25.28
N SER A 34 2.25 2.23 -26.60
CA SER A 34 1.14 1.71 -27.40
C SER A 34 0.94 0.19 -27.29
N GLU A 35 2.01 -0.58 -27.08
CA GLU A 35 1.98 -2.04 -26.94
C GLU A 35 1.33 -2.47 -25.62
N PHE A 36 1.36 -1.60 -24.61
CA PHE A 36 0.93 -1.91 -23.24
C PHE A 36 -0.28 -1.11 -22.78
N ASN A 37 -0.95 -0.38 -23.68
CA ASN A 37 -2.13 0.44 -23.36
C ASN A 37 -3.24 -0.36 -22.64
N GLN A 38 -3.36 -1.67 -22.90
CA GLN A 38 -4.32 -2.55 -22.24
C GLN A 38 -4.08 -2.72 -20.72
N TYR A 39 -2.84 -2.51 -20.27
CA TYR A 39 -2.46 -2.62 -18.85
C TYR A 39 -2.55 -1.28 -18.12
N HIS A 40 -2.75 -0.18 -18.85
CA HIS A 40 -2.87 1.14 -18.26
C HIS A 40 -4.30 1.35 -17.72
N ASN A 41 -4.42 1.45 -16.40
CA ASN A 41 -5.69 1.62 -15.72
C ASN A 41 -5.61 2.73 -14.67
N LYS A 42 -6.11 3.91 -15.03
CA LYS A 42 -6.09 5.11 -14.16
C LYS A 42 -6.86 4.92 -12.85
N THR A 43 -7.87 4.07 -12.83
CA THR A 43 -8.65 3.82 -11.61
C THR A 43 -7.79 3.06 -10.62
N ILE A 44 -7.17 1.96 -11.05
CA ILE A 44 -6.27 1.16 -10.20
C ILE A 44 -5.07 1.98 -9.76
N GLU A 45 -4.48 2.79 -10.64
CA GLU A 45 -3.37 3.68 -10.28
C GLU A 45 -3.76 4.66 -9.15
N LYS A 46 -4.96 5.24 -9.23
CA LYS A 46 -5.49 6.12 -8.18
C LYS A 46 -5.75 5.37 -6.88
N ASP A 47 -6.31 4.16 -6.95
CA ASP A 47 -6.60 3.34 -5.80
C ASP A 47 -5.32 2.93 -5.06
N VAL A 48 -4.32 2.47 -5.81
CA VAL A 48 -2.98 2.13 -5.29
C VAL A 48 -2.29 3.36 -4.71
N ALA A 49 -2.35 4.51 -5.38
CA ALA A 49 -1.79 5.76 -4.85
C ALA A 49 -2.44 6.15 -3.51
N THR A 50 -3.75 5.95 -3.36
CA THR A 50 -4.48 6.25 -2.12
C THR A 50 -4.06 5.30 -0.98
N ILE A 51 -3.93 4.01 -1.27
CA ILE A 51 -3.52 3.01 -0.27
C ILE A 51 -2.05 3.19 0.13
N THR A 52 -1.16 3.41 -0.83
CA THR A 52 0.26 3.63 -0.55
C THR A 52 0.49 4.88 0.28
N ASP A 53 -0.19 5.99 -0.02
CA ASP A 53 -0.18 7.20 0.81
C ASP A 53 -0.65 6.94 2.26
N ALA A 54 -1.67 6.10 2.45
CA ALA A 54 -2.13 5.72 3.79
C ALA A 54 -1.08 4.88 4.54
N ILE A 55 -0.44 3.92 3.86
CA ILE A 55 0.62 3.07 4.41
C ILE A 55 1.85 3.92 4.78
N ASP A 56 2.22 4.87 3.94
CA ASP A 56 3.34 5.77 4.18
C ASP A 56 3.08 6.65 5.40
N LYS A 57 1.86 7.17 5.58
CA LYS A 57 1.45 7.91 6.79
C LYS A 57 1.55 7.06 8.05
N ILE A 58 1.14 5.79 7.98
CA ILE A 58 1.28 4.83 9.08
C ILE A 58 2.75 4.59 9.42
N ASN A 59 3.58 4.28 8.42
CA ASN A 59 5.01 4.05 8.61
C ASN A 59 5.77 5.30 9.08
N SER A 60 5.34 6.48 8.62
CA SER A 60 5.86 7.76 9.09
C SER A 60 5.52 7.99 10.57
N HIS A 61 4.35 7.57 11.03
CA HIS A 61 4.01 7.65 12.45
C HIS A 61 4.95 6.78 13.30
N TYR A 62 5.23 5.55 12.88
CA TYR A 62 6.22 4.68 13.55
C TYR A 62 7.66 5.22 13.48
N SER A 63 7.96 6.06 12.50
CA SER A 63 9.26 6.75 12.42
C SER A 63 9.37 7.91 13.41
N THR A 64 8.27 8.31 14.05
CA THR A 64 8.27 9.37 15.07
C THR A 64 8.97 8.86 16.34
N PRO A 65 9.91 9.63 16.91
CA PRO A 65 10.63 9.22 18.11
C PRO A 65 9.68 8.90 19.26
N GLY A 66 9.84 7.73 19.86
CA GLY A 66 9.05 7.29 21.01
C GLY A 66 7.80 6.47 20.68
N VAL A 67 7.53 6.17 19.40
CA VAL A 67 6.47 5.24 19.00
C VAL A 67 7.05 3.84 18.77
N PRO A 68 6.73 2.83 19.61
CA PRO A 68 7.18 1.46 19.39
C PRO A 68 6.42 0.82 18.22
N ARG A 69 7.17 0.16 17.33
CA ARG A 69 6.61 -0.49 16.13
C ARG A 69 5.96 -1.86 16.40
N HIS A 70 6.21 -2.44 17.56
CA HIS A 70 5.86 -3.82 17.89
C HIS A 70 4.74 -3.96 18.93
N GLU A 71 4.15 -2.85 19.37
CA GLU A 71 2.99 -2.92 20.26
C GLU A 71 1.75 -3.34 19.48
N PRO A 72 0.87 -4.18 20.08
CA PRO A 72 -0.37 -4.60 19.44
C PRO A 72 -1.32 -3.40 19.34
N VAL A 73 -1.32 -2.78 18.17
CA VAL A 73 -2.16 -1.61 17.88
C VAL A 73 -3.31 -2.04 16.98
N THR A 74 -4.51 -1.51 17.26
CA THR A 74 -5.63 -1.61 16.34
C THR A 74 -5.71 -0.33 15.50
N LEU A 75 -5.62 -0.49 14.18
CA LEU A 75 -5.80 0.61 13.21
C LEU A 75 -7.28 0.83 12.95
N TYR A 76 -7.71 2.06 13.17
CA TYR A 76 -9.04 2.53 12.88
C TYR A 76 -9.03 3.49 11.70
N ILE A 77 -9.83 3.18 10.69
CA ILE A 77 -9.94 3.97 9.47
C ILE A 77 -11.32 4.59 9.42
N LYS A 78 -11.38 5.92 9.35
CA LYS A 78 -12.61 6.67 9.11
C LYS A 78 -12.58 7.18 7.68
N SER A 79 -13.55 6.79 6.87
CA SER A 79 -13.63 7.23 5.47
C SER A 79 -15.07 7.38 5.01
N SER A 80 -15.23 7.95 3.81
CA SER A 80 -16.49 7.87 3.06
C SER A 80 -16.79 6.42 2.65
N SER A 81 -18.05 6.15 2.28
CA SER A 81 -18.52 4.80 1.91
C SER A 81 -17.67 4.17 0.78
N SER A 82 -17.39 4.91 -0.28
CA SER A 82 -16.61 4.45 -1.45
C SER A 82 -15.16 4.09 -1.12
N ILE A 83 -14.56 4.82 -0.19
CA ILE A 83 -13.17 4.59 0.21
C ILE A 83 -13.11 3.45 1.22
N SER A 84 -14.14 3.31 2.05
CA SER A 84 -14.22 2.22 3.02
C SER A 84 -14.21 0.86 2.33
N THR A 85 -14.87 0.73 1.16
CA THR A 85 -14.86 -0.50 0.36
C THR A 85 -13.50 -0.77 -0.26
N LEU A 86 -12.81 0.27 -0.72
CA LEU A 86 -11.46 0.17 -1.26
C LEU A 86 -10.48 -0.30 -0.17
N PHE A 87 -10.50 0.31 1.03
CA PHE A 87 -9.66 -0.16 2.13
C PHE A 87 -9.93 -1.62 2.51
N LYS A 88 -11.19 -2.06 2.51
CA LYS A 88 -11.55 -3.47 2.76
C LYS A 88 -10.93 -4.42 1.74
N GLU A 89 -10.87 -4.04 0.47
CA GLU A 89 -10.25 -4.84 -0.58
C GLU A 89 -8.74 -5.01 -0.35
N TYR A 90 -8.08 -3.98 0.16
CA TYR A 90 -6.62 -3.96 0.38
C TYR A 90 -6.18 -4.26 1.81
N PHE A 91 -7.05 -4.75 2.70
CA PHE A 91 -6.71 -4.97 4.11
C PHE A 91 -5.49 -5.86 4.32
N GLU A 92 -5.43 -7.02 3.66
CA GLU A 92 -4.31 -7.96 3.83
C GLU A 92 -2.98 -7.34 3.37
N LEU A 93 -3.03 -6.53 2.31
CA LEU A 93 -1.86 -5.79 1.83
C LEU A 93 -1.41 -4.75 2.87
N ILE A 94 -2.35 -3.98 3.42
CA ILE A 94 -2.05 -2.98 4.46
C ILE A 94 -1.46 -3.66 5.70
N LYS A 95 -2.05 -4.75 6.18
CA LYS A 95 -1.52 -5.51 7.32
C LYS A 95 -0.08 -5.95 7.08
N SER A 96 0.18 -6.55 5.92
CA SER A 96 1.52 -7.05 5.58
C SER A 96 2.58 -5.94 5.50
N LEU A 97 2.21 -4.75 5.00
CA LEU A 97 3.14 -3.64 4.79
C LEU A 97 3.32 -2.74 6.02
N THR A 98 2.36 -2.76 6.94
CA THR A 98 2.38 -1.95 8.17
C THR A 98 2.71 -2.76 9.42
N ASN A 99 2.65 -4.10 9.34
CA ASN A 99 2.80 -5.03 10.47
C ASN A 99 1.76 -4.78 11.58
N ILE A 100 0.51 -4.52 11.18
CA ILE A 100 -0.64 -4.31 12.05
C ILE A 100 -1.63 -5.44 11.82
N ASP A 101 -2.03 -6.14 12.89
CA ASP A 101 -2.92 -7.30 12.76
C ASP A 101 -4.41 -6.92 12.72
N ASN A 102 -4.81 -5.92 13.51
CA ASN A 102 -6.20 -5.52 13.67
C ASN A 102 -6.49 -4.20 12.93
N ILE A 103 -7.34 -4.27 11.90
CA ILE A 103 -7.83 -3.11 11.16
C ILE A 103 -9.35 -3.07 11.24
N GLN A 104 -9.92 -1.95 11.65
CA GLN A 104 -11.35 -1.72 11.76
C GLN A 104 -11.77 -0.41 11.08
N ILE A 105 -12.94 -0.40 10.44
CA ILE A 105 -13.50 0.81 9.82
C ILE A 105 -14.57 1.39 10.75
N LEU A 106 -14.43 2.68 11.08
CA LEU A 106 -15.38 3.38 11.94
C LEU A 106 -16.46 4.08 11.12
N ASN A 107 -17.73 3.83 11.46
CA ASN A 107 -18.88 4.48 10.85
C ASN A 107 -19.21 5.83 11.51
N ASP A 108 -18.88 6.02 12.78
CA ASP A 108 -19.04 7.27 13.52
C ASP A 108 -17.67 7.87 13.89
N GLU A 109 -17.61 9.18 14.15
CA GLU A 109 -16.39 9.80 14.65
C GLU A 109 -16.09 9.29 16.07
N PRO A 110 -14.92 8.67 16.33
CA PRO A 110 -14.51 8.46 17.70
C PRO A 110 -14.27 9.84 18.32
N THR A 111 -14.92 10.11 19.45
CA THR A 111 -14.69 11.34 20.20
C THR A 111 -13.24 11.35 20.67
N VAL A 112 -12.43 12.25 20.09
CA VAL A 112 -10.97 12.38 20.30
C VAL A 112 -10.62 12.77 21.75
N ASP A 113 -11.62 13.07 22.58
CA ASP A 113 -11.44 13.51 23.97
C ASP A 113 -11.21 12.38 24.99
N GLN A 114 -11.18 11.12 24.56
CA GLN A 114 -10.78 10.00 25.42
C GLN A 114 -9.39 9.52 25.03
N LYS A 115 -8.52 9.32 26.04
CA LYS A 115 -7.13 8.84 25.97
C LYS A 115 -6.91 7.51 25.22
N GLU A 116 -7.93 6.98 24.56
CA GLU A 116 -7.94 5.69 23.87
C GLU A 116 -7.49 5.77 22.40
N TYR A 117 -7.59 6.92 21.74
CA TYR A 117 -7.29 7.04 20.30
C TYR A 117 -6.17 8.05 20.01
N ILE A 118 -5.11 7.60 19.33
CA ILE A 118 -4.04 8.43 18.80
C ILE A 118 -4.37 8.78 17.34
N HIS A 119 -4.52 10.06 17.05
CA HIS A 119 -4.71 10.54 15.69
C HIS A 119 -3.37 10.54 14.94
N ILE A 120 -3.32 9.92 13.76
CA ILE A 120 -2.11 9.79 12.96
C ILE A 120 -2.09 10.85 11.85
N ALA A 121 -3.14 10.84 11.03
CA ALA A 121 -3.22 11.65 9.83
C ALA A 121 -4.68 11.90 9.44
N THR A 122 -4.93 13.11 8.98
CA THR A 122 -6.19 13.49 8.32
C THR A 122 -5.87 13.86 6.89
N THR A 123 -6.49 13.16 5.96
CA THR A 123 -6.54 13.51 4.54
C THR A 123 -7.94 14.02 4.23
N SER A 124 -8.14 14.65 3.07
CA SER A 124 -9.47 15.05 2.57
C SER A 124 -10.50 13.93 2.64
N ASP A 125 -10.07 12.69 2.41
CA ASP A 125 -10.98 11.59 2.13
C ASP A 125 -11.02 10.48 3.20
N TYR A 126 -10.00 10.42 4.05
CA TYR A 126 -9.92 9.46 5.16
C TYR A 126 -9.11 10.00 6.35
N ARG A 127 -9.38 9.48 7.54
CA ARG A 127 -8.64 9.73 8.77
C ARG A 127 -8.20 8.41 9.37
N LEU A 128 -6.97 8.39 9.90
CA LEU A 128 -6.37 7.21 10.52
C LEU A 128 -6.18 7.45 12.01
N PHE A 129 -6.56 6.46 12.80
CA PHE A 129 -6.43 6.46 14.25
C PHE A 129 -5.81 5.15 14.72
N PHE A 130 -5.02 5.22 15.77
CA PHE A 130 -4.56 4.05 16.51
C PHE A 130 -5.26 3.95 17.85
N LYS A 131 -5.65 2.74 18.22
CA LYS A 131 -5.96 2.41 19.61
C LYS A 131 -4.89 1.45 20.09
N LEU A 132 -4.20 1.82 21.16
CA LEU A 132 -3.39 0.85 21.88
C LEU A 132 -4.35 -0.18 22.45
N THR A 133 -4.09 -1.44 22.17
CA THR A 133 -4.79 -2.51 22.86
C THR A 133 -4.24 -2.50 24.28
N ASP A 134 -5.02 -2.00 25.24
CA ASP A 134 -4.72 -2.25 26.65
C ASP A 134 -4.81 -3.77 26.82
N ASP A 135 -3.66 -4.44 26.92
CA ASP A 135 -3.59 -5.78 27.48
C ASP A 135 -4.00 -5.68 28.95
N LEU A 136 -5.31 -5.74 29.19
CA LEU A 136 -5.88 -6.06 30.49
C LEU A 136 -5.85 -7.58 30.68
N GLU A 137 -4.92 -7.98 31.55
CA GLU A 137 -4.83 -9.20 32.37
C GLU A 137 -4.49 -10.55 31.69
#